data_AF-A0A3S1QYS3-F1
#
_entry.id   AF-A0A3S1QYS3-F1
#
_cell.length_a   1.000
_cell.length_b   1.000
_cell.length_c   1.000
_cell.angle_alpha   90.00
_cell.angle_beta   90.00
_cell.angle_gamma   90.00
#
_symmetry.space_group_name_H-M   'P 1'
#
loop_
_entity.id
_entity.type
_entity.pdbx_description
1 polymer ?
#
loop_
_entity_poly.entity_id
_entity_poly.type
_entity_poly.pdbx_seq_one_letter_code
_entity_poly.pdbx_strand_id
1 'polypeptide(L)'
;MAGTCGPLNAFLDLSNIPVSNAQSGPLAGLRLAVKDIYDVAGYRTGCGNPQKHREASPASATASAVQALLDSGARFVGKTQTDELAFSL
;
A
#
# COMPACT_ATOMS: atom_id res chain seq x y z
N MET A 1 -11.33 -4.46 -9.66
CA MET A 1 -10.09 -3.81 -9.18
C MET A 1 -10.54 -2.59 -8.39
N ALA A 2 -9.79 -2.13 -7.39
CA ALA A 2 -10.00 -0.75 -6.95
C ALA A 2 -9.80 0.18 -8.17
N GLY A 3 -10.51 1.30 -8.23
CA GLY A 3 -10.25 2.33 -9.24
C GLY A 3 -8.82 2.86 -9.09
N THR A 4 -8.42 3.76 -9.99
CA THR A 4 -7.16 4.49 -9.87
C THR A 4 -7.42 5.98 -9.69
N CYS A 5 -6.49 6.68 -9.06
CA CYS A 5 -6.57 8.13 -8.88
C CYS A 5 -5.31 8.85 -9.40
N GLY A 6 -5.48 10.14 -9.72
CA GLY A 6 -4.43 11.00 -10.25
C GLY A 6 -4.16 10.82 -11.76
N PRO A 7 -3.40 11.73 -12.37
CA PRO A 7 -3.24 11.82 -13.83
C PRO A 7 -2.44 10.66 -14.45
N LEU A 8 -1.70 9.90 -13.64
CA LEU A 8 -0.84 8.79 -14.08
C LEU A 8 -1.45 7.42 -13.80
N ASN A 9 -2.63 7.35 -13.18
CA ASN A 9 -3.25 6.10 -12.73
C ASN A 9 -2.33 5.21 -11.87
N ALA A 10 -1.32 5.79 -11.20
CA ALA A 10 -0.32 5.03 -10.46
C ALA A 10 -0.83 4.54 -9.09
N PHE A 11 -1.73 5.29 -8.47
CA PHE A 11 -2.29 5.00 -7.15
C PHE A 11 -3.68 4.37 -7.27
N LEU A 12 -3.98 3.45 -6.38
CA LEU A 12 -5.31 2.92 -6.19
C LEU A 12 -6.20 3.95 -5.49
N ASP A 13 -7.44 4.05 -5.95
CA ASP A 13 -8.50 4.86 -5.32
C ASP A 13 -9.09 4.08 -4.14
N LEU A 14 -8.44 4.25 -2.98
CA LEU A 14 -8.79 3.59 -1.72
C LEU A 14 -9.11 4.62 -0.65
N SER A 15 -9.94 4.24 0.31
CA SER A 15 -10.19 5.04 1.52
C SER A 15 -8.88 5.38 2.22
N ASN A 16 -8.72 6.66 2.58
CA ASN A 16 -7.54 7.14 3.29
C ASN A 16 -7.63 6.76 4.79
N ILE A 17 -7.04 5.63 5.14
CA ILE A 17 -6.90 5.15 6.52
C ILE A 17 -5.54 5.60 7.05
N PRO A 18 -5.47 6.30 8.19
CA PRO A 18 -4.20 6.71 8.80
C PRO A 18 -3.31 5.50 9.11
N VAL A 19 -2.02 5.60 8.73
CA VAL A 19 -1.00 4.60 9.04
C VAL A 19 0.11 5.28 9.83
N SER A 20 0.35 4.80 11.05
CA SER A 20 1.39 5.34 11.92
C SER A 20 2.80 5.08 11.35
N ASN A 21 3.68 6.06 11.54
CA ASN A 21 5.12 5.95 11.24
C ASN A 21 5.92 6.64 12.35
N ALA A 22 7.21 6.31 12.47
CA ALA A 22 8.10 7.00 13.39
C ALA A 22 8.27 8.48 13.01
N GLN A 23 8.39 9.36 14.00
CA GLN A 23 8.53 10.81 13.77
C GLN A 23 9.97 11.23 13.42
N SER A 24 10.92 10.32 13.61
CA SER A 24 12.35 10.52 13.35
C SER A 24 12.94 9.26 12.73
N GLY A 25 14.10 9.39 12.08
CA GLY A 25 14.79 8.28 11.44
C GLY A 25 15.34 8.69 10.08
N PRO A 26 16.09 7.80 9.42
CA PRO A 26 16.75 8.11 8.15
C PRO A 26 15.77 8.40 7.01
N LEU A 27 14.50 8.03 7.13
CA LEU A 27 13.46 8.28 6.13
C LEU A 27 12.44 9.35 6.57
N ALA A 28 12.68 10.03 7.69
CA ALA A 28 11.80 11.10 8.16
C ALA A 28 11.64 12.20 7.11
N GLY A 29 10.39 12.62 6.86
CA GLY A 29 10.05 13.60 5.83
C GLY A 29 9.88 13.00 4.42
N LEU A 30 10.27 11.75 4.19
CA LEU A 30 10.05 11.06 2.92
C LEU A 30 8.65 10.42 2.86
N ARG A 31 8.16 10.25 1.64
CA ARG A 31 6.85 9.65 1.33
C ARG A 31 7.03 8.23 0.80
N LEU A 32 6.20 7.31 1.27
CA LEU A 32 6.20 5.90 0.90
C LEU A 32 4.89 5.54 0.18
N ALA A 33 5.01 5.10 -1.06
CA ALA A 33 3.96 4.43 -1.80
C ALA A 33 4.23 2.92 -1.81
N VAL A 34 3.21 2.10 -1.60
CA VAL A 34 3.39 0.65 -1.42
C VAL A 34 2.68 -0.11 -2.53
N LYS A 35 3.42 -0.91 -3.30
CA LYS A 35 2.85 -1.78 -4.34
C LYS A 35 1.76 -2.67 -3.74
N ASP A 36 0.64 -2.85 -4.43
CA ASP A 36 -0.52 -3.60 -3.92
C ASP A 36 -0.34 -5.14 -3.87
N ILE A 37 0.85 -5.57 -3.48
CA ILE A 37 1.19 -6.97 -3.12
C ILE A 37 1.69 -7.08 -1.68
N TYR A 38 1.93 -5.95 -1.00
CA TYR A 38 2.29 -5.90 0.40
C TYR A 38 1.11 -5.48 1.25
N ASP A 39 0.92 -6.17 2.37
CA ASP A 39 -0.08 -5.79 3.35
C ASP A 39 0.30 -4.50 4.09
N VAL A 40 -0.70 -3.66 4.31
CA VAL A 40 -0.66 -2.47 5.16
C VAL A 40 -1.86 -2.57 6.08
N ALA A 41 -1.65 -2.51 7.40
CA ALA A 41 -2.73 -2.70 8.37
C ALA A 41 -3.91 -1.76 8.08
N GLY A 42 -5.12 -2.30 8.11
CA GLY A 42 -6.36 -1.58 7.79
C GLY A 42 -6.71 -1.51 6.29
N TYR A 43 -5.77 -1.81 5.38
CA TYR A 43 -6.03 -1.84 3.94
C TYR A 43 -6.26 -3.27 3.44
N ARG A 44 -7.07 -3.40 2.39
CA ARG A 44 -7.14 -4.62 1.59
C ARG A 44 -5.94 -4.68 0.64
N THR A 45 -5.45 -5.89 0.35
CA THR A 45 -4.41 -6.13 -0.64
C THR A 45 -4.98 -6.93 -1.80
N GLY A 46 -5.13 -6.28 -2.96
CA GLY A 46 -5.80 -6.83 -4.14
C GLY A 46 -4.89 -7.62 -5.07
N CYS A 47 -3.57 -7.42 -5.02
CA CYS A 47 -2.60 -8.03 -5.93
C CYS A 47 -2.98 -7.84 -7.42
N GLY A 48 -3.55 -6.68 -7.77
CA GLY A 48 -4.01 -6.41 -9.13
C GLY A 48 -5.21 -7.25 -9.59
N ASN A 49 -5.73 -8.17 -8.76
CA ASN A 49 -6.84 -9.05 -9.11
C ASN A 49 -8.18 -8.50 -8.54
N PRO A 50 -9.22 -8.27 -9.38
CA PRO A 50 -10.53 -7.79 -8.94
C PRO A 50 -11.26 -8.69 -7.92
N GLN A 51 -11.18 -10.00 -8.09
CA GLN A 51 -11.84 -10.98 -7.22
C GLN A 51 -11.16 -11.02 -5.85
N LYS A 52 -9.83 -11.13 -5.83
CA LYS A 52 -9.03 -11.10 -4.60
C LYS A 52 -9.30 -9.82 -3.80
N HIS A 53 -9.38 -8.66 -4.45
CA HIS A 53 -9.71 -7.42 -3.76
C HIS A 53 -11.11 -7.45 -3.11
N ARG A 54 -12.13 -8.00 -3.79
CA ARG A 54 -13.49 -8.12 -3.24
C ARG A 54 -13.55 -9.05 -2.04
N GLU A 55 -12.83 -10.16 -2.10
CA GLU A 55 -12.82 -11.20 -1.06
C GLU A 55 -11.86 -10.88 0.10
N ALA A 56 -10.84 -10.07 -0.14
CA ALA A 56 -9.85 -9.71 0.86
C ALA A 56 -10.48 -8.94 2.02
N SER A 57 -10.23 -9.39 3.24
CA SER A 57 -10.45 -8.55 4.43
C SER A 57 -9.30 -7.55 4.59
N PRO A 58 -9.52 -6.39 5.24
CA PRO A 58 -8.45 -5.52 5.68
C PRO A 58 -7.36 -6.30 6.43
N ALA A 59 -6.10 -6.07 6.11
CA ALA A 59 -4.99 -6.73 6.79
C ALA A 59 -4.94 -6.32 8.28
N SER A 60 -4.72 -7.31 9.16
CA SER A 60 -4.55 -7.08 10.59
C SER A 60 -3.16 -6.55 10.96
N ALA A 61 -2.17 -6.77 10.07
CA ALA A 61 -0.79 -6.35 10.27
C ALA A 61 -0.18 -5.82 8.95
N THR A 62 0.83 -4.97 9.09
CA THR A 62 1.64 -4.48 7.98
C THR A 62 2.75 -5.48 7.66
N ALA A 63 3.04 -5.71 6.38
CA ALA A 63 4.14 -6.57 5.96
C ALA A 63 5.48 -6.07 6.52
N SER A 64 6.36 -6.97 6.96
CA SER A 64 7.61 -6.63 7.67
C SER A 64 8.50 -5.63 6.92
N ALA A 65 8.61 -5.76 5.60
CA ALA A 65 9.38 -4.82 4.77
C ALA A 65 8.78 -3.40 4.79
N VAL A 66 7.45 -3.29 4.77
CA VAL A 66 6.77 -1.99 4.86
C VAL A 66 6.90 -1.43 6.28
N GLN A 67 6.75 -2.28 7.30
CA GLN A 67 6.90 -1.89 8.70
C GLN A 67 8.29 -1.30 8.97
N ALA A 68 9.35 -1.92 8.46
CA ALA A 68 10.72 -1.40 8.61
C ALA A 68 10.90 0.01 8.03
N LEU A 69 10.22 0.32 6.92
CA LEU A 69 10.24 1.66 6.32
C LEU A 69 9.44 2.68 7.15
N LEU A 70 8.29 2.28 7.69
CA LEU A 70 7.49 3.11 8.61
C LEU A 70 8.24 3.41 9.91
N ASP A 71 8.89 2.40 10.49
CA ASP A 71 9.71 2.50 11.70
C ASP A 71 10.96 3.38 11.48
N SER A 72 11.44 3.44 10.23
CA SER A 72 12.53 4.34 9.82
C SER A 72 12.07 5.78 9.52
N GLY A 73 10.76 6.06 9.66
CA GLY A 73 10.16 7.39 9.56
C GLY A 73 9.50 7.73 8.24
N ALA A 74 9.39 6.79 7.29
CA ALA A 74 8.73 7.06 6.02
C ALA A 74 7.21 7.20 6.21
N ARG A 75 6.59 8.20 5.58
CA ARG A 75 5.15 8.42 5.67
C ARG A 75 4.41 7.70 4.54
N PHE A 76 3.59 6.71 4.88
CA PHE A 76 2.70 6.05 3.92
C PHE A 76 1.72 7.04 3.29
N VAL A 77 1.59 6.99 1.96
CA VAL A 77 0.71 7.90 1.19
C VAL A 77 -0.27 7.19 0.25
N GLY A 78 -0.25 5.86 0.20
CA GLY A 78 -1.20 5.08 -0.61
C GLY A 78 -0.61 3.82 -1.20
N LYS A 79 -1.50 3.00 -1.78
CA LYS A 79 -1.14 1.78 -2.50
C LYS A 79 -1.02 2.04 -4.00
N THR A 80 -0.01 1.46 -4.65
CA THR A 80 0.20 1.59 -6.10
C THR A 80 -0.25 0.36 -6.85
N GLN A 81 -0.53 0.55 -8.14
CA GLN A 81 -0.91 -0.53 -9.04
C GLN A 81 0.17 -1.62 -9.15
N THR A 82 -0.30 -2.80 -9.54
CA THR A 82 0.53 -3.95 -9.89
C THR A 82 -0.19 -4.71 -11.00
N ASP A 83 0.58 -5.33 -11.88
CA ASP A 83 0.06 -6.44 -12.66
C ASP A 83 -0.49 -7.52 -11.74
N GLU A 84 -1.45 -8.27 -12.29
CA GLU A 84 -2.16 -9.30 -11.56
C GLU A 84 -1.17 -10.33 -10.99
N LEU A 85 -1.21 -10.50 -9.67
CA LEU A 85 -0.32 -11.38 -8.90
C LEU A 85 1.18 -11.11 -9.09
N ALA A 86 1.53 -9.89 -9.54
CA ALA A 86 2.88 -9.50 -9.96
C ALA A 86 3.46 -10.40 -11.06
N PHE A 87 2.59 -10.92 -11.94
CA PHE A 87 2.95 -11.78 -13.05
C PHE A 87 2.69 -11.07 -14.39
N SER A 88 3.77 -10.71 -15.07
CA SER A 88 3.78 -10.09 -16.40
C SER A 88 5.04 -10.54 -17.17
N LEU A 89 5.03 -10.42 -18.50
CA LEU A 89 6.16 -10.71 -19.38
C LEU A 89 6.86 -9.42 -19.83
#